data_AF-A0A3D4Y7M3-F1
#
_entry.id   AF-A0A3D4Y7M3-F1
#
_cell.length_a   1.000
_cell.length_b   1.000
_cell.length_c   1.000
_cell.angle_alpha   90.00
_cell.angle_beta   90.00
_cell.angle_gamma   90.00
#
_symmetry.space_group_name_H-M   'P 1'
#
loop_
_entity.id
_entity.type
_entity.pdbx_description
1 polymer ?
#
loop_
_entity_poly.entity_id
_entity_poly.type
_entity_poly.pdbx_seq_one_letter_code
_entity_poly.pdbx_strand_id
1 'polypeptide(L)'
;GNGFPEISLLLPLCNELDLSVNELLTGERISETEYREKAEENMVNLVKEAQESKKKIILSGMVSALVIIAATPMFVVAGAFPMEDWMRIALIAVGIVVIVIGIAIACILDHDAGAYECPECKTRFVPEMGAYVMGPHTLTRRKLVCPHCGAHRYCKKVLTR
;
A
#
# COMPACT_ATOMS: atom_id res chain seq x y z
N GLY A 1 -31.93 -15.15 40.71
CA GLY A 1 -30.53 -14.80 40.43
C GLY A 1 -29.83 -16.08 40.06
N ASN A 2 -29.48 -16.26 38.79
CA ASN A 2 -28.90 -17.50 38.31
C ASN A 2 -27.37 -17.36 38.41
N GLY A 3 -26.80 -17.96 39.45
CA GLY A 3 -25.35 -18.02 39.64
C GLY A 3 -24.72 -18.82 38.51
N PHE A 4 -23.67 -18.23 37.91
CA PHE A 4 -22.79 -18.96 36.99
C PHE A 4 -22.25 -20.19 37.73
N PRO A 5 -22.31 -21.40 37.15
CA PRO A 5 -21.77 -22.59 37.78
C PRO A 5 -20.27 -22.39 38.10
N GLU A 6 -19.81 -22.97 39.20
CA GLU A 6 -18.42 -22.88 39.63
C GLU A 6 -17.46 -23.28 38.49
N ILE A 7 -16.49 -22.41 38.20
CA ILE A 7 -15.50 -22.56 37.11
C ILE A 7 -14.75 -23.90 37.21
N SER A 8 -14.57 -24.41 38.44
CA SER A 8 -13.99 -25.71 38.77
C SER A 8 -14.76 -26.91 38.24
N LEU A 9 -16.08 -26.78 37.99
CA LEU A 9 -16.93 -27.85 37.42
C LEU A 9 -17.06 -27.75 35.90
N LEU A 10 -16.81 -26.57 35.33
CA LEU A 10 -16.87 -26.36 33.88
C LEU A 10 -15.67 -26.99 33.15
N LEU A 11 -14.47 -26.86 33.70
CA LEU A 11 -13.23 -27.38 33.10
C LEU A 11 -13.23 -28.92 32.96
N PRO A 12 -13.66 -29.71 33.97
CA PRO A 12 -13.83 -31.16 33.82
C PRO A 12 -14.85 -31.53 32.75
N LEU A 13 -15.94 -30.76 32.63
CA LEU A 13 -16.97 -30.99 31.62
C LEU A 13 -16.45 -30.70 30.20
N CYS A 14 -15.73 -29.59 30.02
CA CYS A 14 -15.04 -29.24 28.79
C CYS A 14 -14.00 -30.29 28.38
N ASN A 15 -13.26 -30.86 29.34
CA ASN A 15 -12.28 -31.92 29.09
C ASN A 15 -12.92 -33.27 28.74
N GLU A 16 -14.06 -33.61 29.34
CA GLU A 16 -14.77 -34.87 29.04
C GLU A 16 -15.50 -34.80 27.68
N LEU A 17 -15.99 -33.62 27.29
CA LEU A 17 -16.65 -33.39 25.99
C LEU A 17 -15.69 -32.95 24.87
N ASP A 18 -14.40 -32.74 25.16
CA ASP A 18 -13.37 -32.20 24.26
C ASP A 18 -13.80 -30.89 23.56
N LEU A 19 -14.31 -29.94 24.35
CA LEU A 19 -14.80 -28.64 23.90
C LEU A 19 -14.12 -27.50 24.68
N SER A 20 -13.90 -26.37 24.03
CA SER A 20 -13.45 -25.14 24.69
C SER A 20 -14.58 -24.51 25.51
N VAL A 21 -14.22 -23.76 26.56
CA VAL A 21 -15.19 -23.02 27.40
C VAL A 21 -16.03 -22.05 26.57
N ASN A 22 -15.47 -21.51 25.48
CA ASN A 22 -16.19 -20.63 24.58
C ASN A 22 -17.31 -21.36 23.82
N GLU A 23 -17.05 -22.57 23.31
CA GLU A 23 -18.05 -23.42 22.63
C GLU A 23 -19.19 -23.85 23.56
N LEU A 24 -18.88 -24.12 24.83
CA LEU A 24 -19.88 -24.47 25.84
C LEU A 24 -20.81 -23.29 26.18
N LEU A 25 -20.30 -22.06 26.15
CA LEU A 25 -21.08 -20.86 26.43
C LEU A 25 -21.85 -20.34 25.22
N THR A 26 -21.38 -20.62 23.99
CA THR A 26 -22.07 -20.25 22.75
C THR A 26 -23.04 -21.33 22.26
N GLY A 27 -22.94 -22.57 22.77
CA GLY A 27 -23.82 -23.68 22.38
C GLY A 27 -23.60 -24.16 20.94
N GLU A 28 -22.51 -23.73 20.32
CA GLU A 28 -22.15 -23.98 18.93
C GLU A 28 -20.72 -24.53 18.88
N ARG A 29 -20.54 -25.68 18.24
CA ARG A 29 -19.23 -26.30 18.06
C ARG A 29 -18.48 -25.49 17.00
N ILE A 30 -17.38 -24.86 17.37
CA ILE A 30 -16.58 -24.11 16.42
C ILE A 30 -15.76 -25.14 15.66
N SER A 31 -16.20 -25.49 14.45
CA SER A 31 -15.52 -26.52 13.68
C SER A 31 -14.09 -26.06 13.32
N GLU A 32 -13.07 -26.85 13.65
CA GLU A 32 -11.68 -26.56 13.22
C GLU A 32 -11.59 -26.36 11.70
N THR A 33 -12.50 -26.98 10.95
CA THR A 33 -12.65 -26.82 9.50
C THR A 33 -12.98 -25.37 9.09
N GLU A 34 -13.88 -24.70 9.80
CA GLU A 34 -14.28 -23.32 9.49
C GLU A 34 -13.19 -22.31 9.90
N TYR A 35 -12.46 -22.58 11.00
CA TYR A 35 -11.27 -21.80 11.37
C TYR A 35 -10.16 -21.94 10.32
N ARG A 36 -9.92 -23.16 9.83
CA ARG A 36 -8.93 -23.42 8.78
C ARG A 36 -9.30 -22.77 7.46
N GLU A 37 -10.56 -22.88 7.02
CA GLU A 37 -11.03 -22.27 5.77
C GLU A 37 -10.88 -20.75 5.81
N LYS A 38 -11.23 -20.11 6.93
CA LYS A 38 -11.05 -18.66 7.11
C LYS A 38 -9.58 -18.23 7.20
N ALA A 39 -8.72 -19.06 7.78
CA ALA A 39 -7.28 -18.80 7.79
C ALA A 39 -6.66 -18.94 6.38
N GLU A 40 -7.09 -19.94 5.61
CA GLU A 40 -6.69 -20.14 4.22
C GLU A 40 -7.18 -18.99 3.33
N GLU A 41 -8.44 -18.56 3.46
CA GLU A 41 -8.99 -17.42 2.73
C GLU A 41 -8.21 -16.12 3.03
N ASN A 42 -7.94 -15.85 4.32
CA ASN A 42 -7.12 -14.71 4.72
C ASN A 42 -5.71 -14.77 4.11
N MET A 43 -5.09 -15.94 4.11
CA MET A 43 -3.77 -16.11 3.51
C MET A 43 -3.78 -15.83 1.99
N VAL A 44 -4.80 -16.32 1.28
CA VAL A 44 -4.97 -16.08 -0.16
C VAL A 44 -5.18 -14.59 -0.45
N ASN A 45 -5.99 -13.90 0.34
CA ASN A 45 -6.22 -12.46 0.20
C ASN A 45 -4.93 -11.65 0.39
N LEU A 46 -4.14 -11.96 1.42
CA LEU A 46 -2.84 -11.30 1.64
C LEU A 46 -1.86 -11.52 0.48
N VAL A 47 -1.79 -12.73 -0.07
CA VAL A 47 -0.95 -13.02 -1.24
C VAL A 47 -1.41 -12.21 -2.46
N LYS A 48 -2.73 -12.09 -2.66
CA LYS A 48 -3.32 -11.31 -3.75
C LYS A 48 -3.02 -9.82 -3.62
N GLU A 49 -3.18 -9.24 -2.42
CA GLU A 49 -2.86 -7.84 -2.13
C GLU A 49 -1.37 -7.52 -2.35
N ALA A 50 -0.48 -8.42 -1.92
CA ALA A 50 0.95 -8.29 -2.16
C ALA A 50 1.31 -8.36 -3.67
N GLN A 51 0.62 -9.21 -4.44
CA GLN A 51 0.79 -9.30 -5.89
C GLN A 51 0.28 -8.04 -6.60
N GLU A 52 -0.88 -7.52 -6.22
CA GLU A 52 -1.44 -6.28 -6.78
C GLU A 52 -0.54 -5.07 -6.50
N SER A 53 -0.03 -4.95 -5.27
CA SER A 53 0.91 -3.89 -4.90
C SER A 53 2.19 -3.96 -5.74
N LYS A 54 2.75 -5.16 -5.96
CA LYS A 54 3.91 -5.35 -6.84
C LYS A 54 3.60 -4.96 -8.29
N LYS A 55 2.43 -5.34 -8.82
CA LYS A 55 1.99 -4.96 -10.17
C LYS A 55 1.90 -3.43 -10.32
N LYS A 56 1.34 -2.73 -9.34
CA LYS A 56 1.26 -1.26 -9.35
C LYS A 56 2.65 -0.59 -9.38
N ILE A 57 3.63 -1.10 -8.62
CA ILE A 57 5.02 -0.60 -8.67
C ILE A 57 5.64 -0.81 -10.05
N ILE A 58 5.49 -2.02 -10.62
CA ILE A 58 6.01 -2.33 -11.96
C ILE A 58 5.36 -1.43 -13.00
N LEU A 59 4.04 -1.25 -12.91
CA LEU A 59 3.29 -0.39 -13.81
C LEU A 59 3.72 1.07 -13.71
N SER A 60 3.94 1.58 -12.49
CA SER A 60 4.51 2.92 -12.27
C SER A 60 5.86 3.07 -12.98
N GLY A 61 6.74 2.08 -12.84
CA GLY A 61 8.03 2.03 -13.54
C GLY A 61 7.87 2.05 -15.07
N MET A 62 6.97 1.23 -15.62
CA MET A 62 6.70 1.19 -17.06
C MET A 62 6.15 2.51 -17.60
N VAL A 63 5.19 3.13 -16.90
CA VAL A 63 4.64 4.44 -17.27
C VAL A 63 5.74 5.49 -17.28
N SER A 64 6.60 5.52 -16.27
CA SER A 64 7.72 6.47 -16.21
C SER A 64 8.68 6.32 -17.40
N ALA A 65 9.01 5.08 -17.80
CA ALA A 65 9.85 4.83 -18.95
C ALA A 65 9.18 5.25 -20.27
N LEU A 66 7.90 4.93 -20.46
CA LEU A 66 7.13 5.31 -21.64
C LEU A 66 7.02 6.83 -21.80
N VAL A 67 6.81 7.55 -20.70
CA VAL A 67 6.74 9.02 -20.71
C VAL A 67 8.08 9.62 -21.14
N ILE A 68 9.20 9.09 -20.68
CA ILE A 68 10.54 9.55 -21.11
C ILE A 68 10.73 9.30 -22.61
N ILE A 69 10.40 8.09 -23.09
CA ILE A 69 10.53 7.73 -24.51
C ILE A 69 9.63 8.61 -25.39
N ALA A 70 8.42 8.93 -24.93
CA ALA A 70 7.48 9.76 -25.67
C ALA A 70 7.86 11.26 -25.66
N ALA A 71 8.30 11.79 -24.52
CA ALA A 71 8.56 13.22 -24.36
C ALA A 71 9.91 13.66 -24.93
N THR A 72 10.96 12.83 -24.79
CA THR A 72 12.32 13.14 -25.28
C THR A 72 12.37 13.57 -26.75
N PRO A 73 11.77 12.84 -27.72
CA PRO A 73 11.83 13.24 -29.12
C PRO A 73 11.12 14.58 -29.36
N MET A 74 10.10 14.95 -28.59
CA MET A 74 9.42 16.24 -28.74
C MET A 74 10.38 17.41 -28.46
N PHE A 75 11.18 17.32 -27.40
CA PHE A 75 12.18 18.34 -27.06
C PHE A 75 13.36 18.33 -28.02
N VAL A 76 13.82 17.15 -28.44
CA VAL A 76 14.92 17.03 -29.42
C VAL A 76 14.49 17.65 -30.75
N VAL A 77 13.29 17.35 -31.24
CA VAL A 77 12.77 17.91 -32.48
C VAL A 77 12.63 19.43 -32.37
N ALA A 78 12.08 19.95 -31.25
CA ALA A 78 11.92 21.38 -31.01
C ALA A 78 13.24 22.18 -31.05
N GLY A 79 14.35 21.58 -30.59
CA GLY A 79 15.66 22.22 -30.47
C GLY A 79 16.62 21.96 -31.64
N ALA A 80 16.56 20.78 -32.26
CA ALA A 80 17.51 20.37 -33.30
C ALA A 80 17.10 20.80 -34.72
N PHE A 81 15.80 20.99 -34.97
CA PHE A 81 15.29 21.31 -36.30
C PHE A 81 14.85 22.79 -36.40
N PRO A 82 15.12 23.46 -37.53
CA PRO A 82 14.56 24.77 -37.80
C PRO A 82 13.04 24.64 -38.03
N MET A 83 12.26 25.43 -37.32
CA MET A 83 10.80 25.46 -37.39
C MET A 83 10.27 26.84 -37.00
N GLU A 84 9.03 27.14 -37.39
CA GLU A 84 8.35 28.37 -36.98
C GLU A 84 8.12 28.41 -35.47
N ASP A 85 8.22 29.60 -34.88
CA ASP A 85 8.23 29.80 -33.42
C ASP A 85 6.96 29.28 -32.74
N TRP A 86 5.78 29.45 -33.36
CA TRP A 86 4.52 28.96 -32.80
C TRP A 86 4.48 27.43 -32.72
N MET A 87 5.04 26.73 -33.71
CA MET A 87 5.11 25.28 -33.74
C MET A 87 6.08 24.75 -32.68
N ARG A 88 7.23 25.44 -32.49
CA ARG A 88 8.17 25.13 -31.42
C ARG A 88 7.51 25.26 -30.05
N ILE A 89 6.82 26.37 -29.80
CA ILE A 89 6.13 26.62 -28.52
C ILE A 89 5.06 25.55 -28.29
N ALA A 90 4.26 25.23 -29.31
CA ALA A 90 3.24 24.18 -29.22
C ALA A 90 3.86 22.82 -28.87
N LEU A 91 4.95 22.43 -29.54
CA LEU A 91 5.61 21.14 -29.32
C LEU A 91 6.19 21.02 -27.91
N ILE A 92 6.82 22.09 -27.41
CA ILE A 92 7.33 22.15 -26.02
C ILE A 92 6.18 22.08 -25.02
N ALA A 93 5.09 22.82 -25.25
CA ALA A 93 3.93 22.82 -24.37
C ALA A 93 3.29 21.43 -24.26
N VAL A 94 3.10 20.73 -25.39
CA VAL A 94 2.57 19.36 -25.36
C VAL A 94 3.55 18.41 -24.65
N GLY A 95 4.86 18.53 -24.89
CA GLY A 95 5.87 17.74 -24.19
C GLY A 95 5.83 17.91 -22.66
N ILE A 96 5.65 19.15 -22.19
CA ILE A 96 5.48 19.46 -20.76
C ILE A 96 4.21 18.80 -20.21
N VAL A 97 3.07 18.91 -20.92
CA VAL A 97 1.80 18.29 -20.50
C VAL A 97 1.94 16.77 -20.37
N VAL A 98 2.58 16.11 -21.34
CA VAL A 98 2.84 14.66 -21.30
C VAL A 98 3.68 14.28 -20.08
N ILE A 99 4.73 15.04 -19.77
CA ILE A 99 5.56 14.82 -18.58
C ILE A 99 4.73 14.97 -17.30
N VAL A 100 3.95 16.05 -17.17
CA VAL A 100 3.16 16.33 -15.96
C VAL A 100 2.13 15.22 -15.71
N ILE A 101 1.40 14.80 -16.74
CA ILE A 101 0.43 13.71 -16.65
C ILE A 101 1.14 12.40 -16.29
N GLY A 102 2.27 12.11 -16.93
CA GLY A 102 3.08 10.93 -16.67
C GLY A 102 3.57 10.83 -15.22
N ILE A 103 4.10 11.93 -14.69
CA ILE A 103 4.55 12.02 -13.29
C ILE A 103 3.37 11.82 -12.34
N ALA A 104 2.22 12.45 -12.61
CA ALA A 104 1.04 12.30 -11.77
C ALA A 104 0.58 10.84 -11.67
N ILE A 105 0.47 10.14 -12.81
CA ILE A 105 0.08 8.72 -12.84
C ILE A 105 1.12 7.85 -12.12
N ALA A 106 2.41 8.06 -12.38
CA ALA A 106 3.48 7.32 -11.73
C ALA A 106 3.46 7.50 -10.20
N CYS A 107 3.23 8.73 -9.72
CA CYS A 107 3.11 9.03 -8.29
C CYS A 107 1.90 8.35 -7.66
N ILE A 108 0.73 8.36 -8.31
CA ILE A 108 -0.49 7.69 -7.79
C ILE A 108 -0.25 6.18 -7.68
N LEU A 109 0.26 5.56 -8.74
CA LEU A 109 0.52 4.11 -8.75
C LEU A 109 1.58 3.69 -7.72
N ASP A 110 2.62 4.50 -7.53
CA ASP A 110 3.68 4.21 -6.56
C ASP A 110 3.23 4.41 -5.11
N HIS A 111 2.44 5.45 -4.87
CA HIS A 111 1.86 5.76 -3.56
C HIS A 111 0.86 4.68 -3.12
N ASP A 112 -0.06 4.30 -4.01
CA ASP A 112 -1.07 3.26 -3.75
C ASP A 112 -0.48 1.88 -3.45
N ALA A 113 0.76 1.64 -3.86
CA ALA A 113 1.44 0.37 -3.71
C ALA A 113 2.43 0.34 -2.52
N GLY A 114 2.69 1.49 -1.91
CA GLY A 114 3.74 1.68 -0.92
C GLY A 114 3.20 2.21 0.40
N ALA A 115 3.43 1.48 1.48
CA ALA A 115 3.32 2.00 2.83
C ALA A 115 4.70 2.47 3.33
N TYR A 116 4.71 3.23 4.43
CA TYR A 116 5.93 3.68 5.08
C TYR A 116 5.96 3.22 6.53
N GLU A 117 7.12 2.73 6.96
CA GLU A 117 7.36 2.29 8.34
C GLU A 117 8.11 3.39 9.12
N CYS A 118 7.55 3.80 10.26
CA CYS A 118 8.17 4.77 11.14
C CYS A 118 9.37 4.16 11.88
N PRO A 119 10.56 4.80 11.90
CA PRO A 119 11.72 4.24 12.59
C PRO A 119 11.54 4.17 14.12
N GLU A 120 10.76 5.10 14.70
CA GLU A 120 10.56 5.26 16.16
C GLU A 120 9.55 4.25 16.70
N CYS A 121 8.31 4.25 16.17
CA CYS A 121 7.21 3.43 16.70
C CYS A 121 6.89 2.19 15.85
N LYS A 122 7.58 1.98 14.72
CA LYS A 122 7.37 0.87 13.77
C LYS A 122 5.96 0.79 13.14
N THR A 123 5.09 1.74 13.41
CA THR A 123 3.78 1.82 12.77
C THR A 123 3.95 1.99 11.26
N ARG A 124 3.19 1.22 10.50
CA ARG A 124 3.06 1.33 9.06
C ARG A 124 1.88 2.22 8.72
N PHE A 125 2.08 3.16 7.82
CA PHE A 125 1.04 4.09 7.39
C PHE A 125 1.24 4.48 5.92
N VAL A 126 0.15 4.87 5.27
CA VAL A 126 0.19 5.49 3.95
C VAL A 126 0.09 7.01 4.15
N PRO A 127 1.09 7.80 3.73
CA PRO A 127 1.02 9.26 3.87
C PRO A 127 -0.06 9.84 2.96
N GLU A 128 -0.48 11.08 3.17
CA GLU A 128 -1.30 11.78 2.18
C GLU A 128 -0.48 12.11 0.92
N MET A 129 -1.15 12.25 -0.24
CA MET A 129 -0.47 12.56 -1.52
C MET A 129 0.39 13.83 -1.45
N GLY A 130 -0.06 14.87 -0.77
CA GLY A 130 0.71 16.12 -0.60
C GLY A 130 2.02 15.90 0.17
N ALA A 131 1.95 15.20 1.30
CA ALA A 131 3.13 14.85 2.11
C ALA A 131 4.05 13.86 1.38
N TYR A 132 3.47 12.96 0.58
CA TYR A 132 4.22 12.09 -0.31
C TYR A 132 5.01 12.95 -1.31
N VAL A 133 4.37 13.79 -2.14
CA VAL A 133 5.08 14.53 -3.21
C VAL A 133 6.10 15.54 -2.66
N MET A 134 5.76 16.27 -1.60
CA MET A 134 6.58 17.39 -1.09
C MET A 134 7.68 16.98 -0.13
N GLY A 135 7.62 15.77 0.43
CA GLY A 135 8.58 15.28 1.42
C GLY A 135 9.98 15.07 0.81
N PRO A 136 11.06 15.59 1.43
CA PRO A 136 12.42 15.25 1.06
C PRO A 136 12.60 13.73 1.04
N HIS A 137 13.10 13.19 -0.07
CA HIS A 137 13.14 11.75 -0.28
C HIS A 137 14.44 11.28 -0.93
N THR A 138 14.75 10.03 -0.64
CA THR A 138 15.74 9.21 -1.34
C THR A 138 15.00 8.08 -2.08
N LEU A 139 15.75 7.16 -2.71
CA LEU A 139 15.16 6.05 -3.46
C LEU A 139 14.25 5.14 -2.61
N THR A 140 14.52 4.99 -1.31
CA THR A 140 13.79 4.04 -0.44
C THR A 140 13.23 4.65 0.83
N ARG A 141 13.52 5.93 1.11
CA ARG A 141 13.07 6.60 2.34
C ARG A 141 12.52 7.99 2.02
N ARG A 142 11.53 8.41 2.80
CA ARG A 142 10.93 9.74 2.69
C ARG A 142 10.75 10.34 4.06
N LYS A 143 11.04 11.64 4.20
CA LYS A 143 10.85 12.37 5.45
C LYS A 143 9.36 12.67 5.61
N LEU A 144 8.73 12.04 6.60
CA LEU A 144 7.29 12.08 6.84
C LEU A 144 7.01 12.29 8.33
N VAL A 145 5.85 12.85 8.64
CA VAL A 145 5.32 12.92 10.00
C VAL A 145 4.52 11.65 10.24
N CYS A 146 4.88 10.90 11.27
CA CYS A 146 4.15 9.68 11.63
C CYS A 146 2.79 10.04 12.25
N PRO A 147 1.66 9.52 11.74
CA PRO A 147 0.33 9.82 12.29
C PRO A 147 0.11 9.20 13.67
N HIS A 148 0.90 8.19 14.06
CA HIS A 148 0.75 7.49 15.34
C HIS A 148 1.55 8.14 16.47
N CYS A 149 2.82 8.52 16.22
CA CYS A 149 3.70 9.08 17.26
C CYS A 149 4.10 10.54 17.04
N GLY A 150 3.68 11.16 15.93
CA GLY A 150 4.03 12.56 15.60
C GLY A 150 5.48 12.79 15.20
N ALA A 151 6.34 11.77 15.20
CA ALA A 151 7.75 11.93 14.87
C ALA A 151 7.95 12.32 13.39
N HIS A 152 8.77 13.35 13.15
CA HIS A 152 9.17 13.78 11.81
C HIS A 152 10.55 13.20 11.45
N ARG A 153 10.56 12.06 10.75
CA ARG A 153 11.75 11.25 10.48
C ARG A 153 11.73 10.69 9.06
N TYR A 154 12.86 10.15 8.60
CA TYR A 154 12.92 9.39 7.35
C TYR A 154 12.29 8.00 7.56
N CYS A 155 11.07 7.83 7.06
CA CYS A 155 10.35 6.57 7.08
C CYS A 155 10.79 5.70 5.89
N LYS A 156 10.89 4.39 6.11
CA LYS A 156 11.31 3.43 5.09
C LYS A 156 10.10 2.96 4.29
N LYS A 157 10.21 2.95 2.96
CA LYS A 157 9.18 2.37 2.10
C LYS A 157 9.09 0.86 2.30
N VAL A 158 7.88 0.38 2.50
CA VAL A 158 7.49 -1.03 2.62
C VAL A 158 6.29 -1.27 1.70
N LEU A 159 6.02 -2.52 1.34
CA LEU A 159 4.80 -2.82 0.58
C LEU A 159 3.58 -2.55 1.46
N THR A 160 2.50 -2.05 0.85
CA THR A 160 1.18 -2.00 1.48
C THR A 160 0.80 -3.39 2.02
N ARG A 161 0.13 -3.40 3.17
CA ARG A 161 -0.37 -4.63 3.78
C ARG A 161 -1.43 -5.23 2.89
#